data_AF-A0A372BYG5-F1
#
_entry.id   AF-A0A372BYG5-F1
#
_cell.length_a   1.000
_cell.length_b   1.000
_cell.length_c   1.000
_cell.angle_alpha   90.00
_cell.angle_beta   90.00
_cell.angle_gamma   90.00
#
_symmetry.space_group_name_H-M   'P 1'
#
loop_
_entity.id
_entity.type
_entity.pdbx_description
1 polymer ?
#
loop_
_entity_poly.entity_id
_entity_poly.type
_entity_poly.pdbx_seq_one_letter_code
_entity_poly.pdbx_strand_id
1 'polypeptide(L)'
;MFAESQEDPDIITHPIGYNGTGETLEVSVCIATDSESQSELEIPVQNAAATWTTLQPTNSNVTRSDSELGPNQFDVESVLLHELGHCIGLAHPNLGKKSEPNLTNTEQEFAMALNGSNGAYDLDAGGDGIPGSRDDVRGDDVNLNWFRIGKNDPFLYESEIDLDTYSNDKNDLPSGHTWIEIASFDVSQDLGQGSGEGVMNQGTFPQETQRKIHNEDATTLRIGMAGLDEDQGTGDDYGIQLTYGGIADDCDITIRMKDDGFGLCEIGGDPTNSPHISITSGTITLGSTSAVNWYFNSTLSGLIFRDRFEQQ
;
A
#
# COMPACT_ATOMS: atom_id res chain seq x y z
N MET A 1 -1.17 0.65 7.37
CA MET A 1 -2.06 0.49 8.55
C MET A 1 -2.81 1.78 8.73
N PHE A 2 -4.13 1.72 8.95
CA PHE A 2 -5.15 2.79 8.82
C PHE A 2 -4.70 4.27 9.00
N ALA A 3 -3.87 4.84 8.12
CA ALA A 3 -3.28 6.17 8.29
C ALA A 3 -4.20 7.34 7.89
N GLU A 4 -5.35 7.05 7.29
CA GLU A 4 -6.24 8.12 6.82
C GLU A 4 -7.05 8.77 7.95
N SER A 5 -7.27 8.07 9.08
CA SER A 5 -8.06 8.59 10.21
C SER A 5 -7.37 8.52 11.58
N GLN A 6 -6.07 8.22 11.64
CA GLN A 6 -5.42 7.91 12.91
C GLN A 6 -5.26 9.15 13.79
N GLU A 7 -5.85 9.12 14.99
CA GLU A 7 -5.42 9.95 16.13
C GLU A 7 -4.21 9.32 16.86
N ASP A 8 -3.80 8.11 16.46
CA ASP A 8 -2.85 7.25 17.18
C ASP A 8 -1.85 6.56 16.22
N PRO A 9 -0.53 6.79 16.38
CA PRO A 9 0.51 6.22 15.51
C PRO A 9 0.69 4.69 15.66
N ASP A 10 0.13 4.08 16.69
CA ASP A 10 0.37 2.66 17.01
C ASP A 10 -0.70 1.72 16.42
N ILE A 11 -1.70 2.23 15.71
CA ILE A 11 -2.80 1.40 15.20
C ILE A 11 -2.32 0.49 14.05
N ILE A 12 -2.48 -0.82 14.27
CA ILE A 12 -2.21 -1.89 13.31
C ILE A 12 -3.53 -2.42 12.73
N THR A 13 -3.59 -2.63 11.42
CA THR A 13 -4.78 -3.15 10.73
C THR A 13 -4.49 -4.52 10.14
N HIS A 14 -5.35 -5.49 10.44
CA HIS A 14 -5.25 -6.85 9.96
C HIS A 14 -6.31 -7.13 8.88
N PRO A 15 -6.00 -7.97 7.87
CA PRO A 15 -6.96 -8.37 6.84
C PRO A 15 -8.18 -9.12 7.38
N ILE A 16 -9.20 -9.22 6.53
CA ILE A 16 -10.42 -10.00 6.79
C ILE A 16 -10.05 -11.42 7.20
N GLY A 17 -10.70 -11.91 8.26
CA GLY A 17 -10.50 -13.26 8.79
C GLY A 17 -9.50 -13.36 9.94
N TYR A 18 -8.64 -12.35 10.15
CA TYR A 18 -7.70 -12.39 11.28
C TYR A 18 -8.41 -12.25 12.62
N ASN A 19 -8.15 -13.21 13.51
CA ASN A 19 -8.80 -13.32 14.82
C ASN A 19 -7.81 -13.41 16.00
N GLY A 20 -6.53 -13.09 15.77
CA GLY A 20 -5.47 -13.23 16.77
C GLY A 20 -4.85 -14.63 16.86
N THR A 21 -4.98 -15.44 15.82
CA THR A 21 -4.30 -16.75 15.73
C THR A 21 -3.60 -16.90 14.39
N GLY A 22 -2.48 -17.63 14.41
CA GLY A 22 -1.57 -17.69 13.28
C GLY A 22 -1.98 -18.73 12.25
N GLU A 23 -2.39 -18.26 11.09
CA GLU A 23 -2.76 -19.10 9.95
C GLU A 23 -2.58 -18.36 8.61
N THR A 24 -2.84 -19.02 7.50
CA THR A 24 -2.97 -18.30 6.22
C THR A 24 -4.38 -17.75 6.11
N LEU A 25 -4.50 -16.43 6.00
CA LEU A 25 -5.76 -15.74 5.75
C LEU A 25 -6.12 -15.85 4.28
N GLU A 26 -7.15 -16.65 4.00
CA GLU A 26 -7.73 -16.77 2.66
C GLU A 26 -8.75 -15.66 2.46
N VAL A 27 -8.46 -14.73 1.54
CA VAL A 27 -9.31 -13.57 1.24
C VAL A 27 -9.76 -13.65 -0.22
N SER A 28 -11.05 -13.80 -0.44
CA SER A 28 -11.65 -13.87 -1.77
C SER A 28 -11.84 -12.47 -2.37
N VAL A 29 -11.44 -12.30 -3.64
CA VAL A 29 -11.54 -11.05 -4.38
C VAL A 29 -12.39 -11.25 -5.63
N CYS A 30 -13.48 -10.50 -5.77
CA CYS A 30 -14.42 -10.66 -6.86
C CYS A 30 -14.75 -9.35 -7.57
N ILE A 31 -15.22 -9.47 -8.81
CA ILE A 31 -15.78 -8.35 -9.56
C ILE A 31 -17.30 -8.38 -9.36
N ALA A 32 -17.87 -7.26 -8.92
CA ALA A 32 -19.30 -7.13 -8.67
C ALA A 32 -20.11 -7.46 -9.92
N THR A 33 -21.28 -8.08 -9.72
CA THR A 33 -22.15 -8.52 -10.83
C THR A 33 -22.74 -7.35 -11.63
N ASP A 34 -22.71 -6.14 -11.07
CA ASP A 34 -23.16 -4.90 -11.68
C ASP A 34 -22.03 -3.95 -12.12
N SER A 35 -20.77 -4.40 -12.09
CA SER A 35 -19.61 -3.64 -12.56
C SER A 35 -19.63 -3.44 -14.08
N GLU A 36 -19.12 -2.29 -14.55
CA GLU A 36 -18.66 -2.15 -15.93
C GLU A 36 -17.45 -3.04 -16.21
N SER A 37 -17.20 -3.35 -17.49
CA SER A 37 -15.96 -3.96 -17.98
C SER A 37 -15.51 -5.24 -17.25
N GLN A 38 -16.48 -6.07 -16.83
CA GLN A 38 -16.21 -7.25 -15.99
C GLN A 38 -15.17 -8.19 -16.61
N SER A 39 -15.29 -8.48 -17.91
CA SER A 39 -14.36 -9.35 -18.64
C SER A 39 -12.96 -8.76 -18.75
N GLU A 40 -12.85 -7.45 -18.93
CA GLU A 40 -11.59 -6.73 -19.07
C GLU A 40 -10.87 -6.59 -17.73
N LEU A 41 -11.60 -6.64 -16.61
CA LEU A 41 -11.07 -6.59 -15.26
C LEU A 41 -10.53 -7.92 -14.73
N GLU A 42 -10.93 -9.06 -15.30
CA GLU A 42 -10.55 -10.38 -14.75
C GLU A 42 -9.02 -10.55 -14.61
N ILE A 43 -8.26 -10.21 -15.65
CA ILE A 43 -6.80 -10.37 -15.66
C ILE A 43 -6.11 -9.38 -14.72
N PRO A 44 -6.40 -8.06 -14.75
CA PRO A 44 -5.85 -7.11 -13.77
C PRO A 44 -6.11 -7.53 -12.33
N VAL A 45 -7.32 -8.00 -12.00
CA VAL A 45 -7.66 -8.45 -10.64
C VAL A 45 -6.86 -9.69 -10.25
N GLN A 46 -6.76 -10.69 -11.14
CA GLN A 46 -5.96 -11.88 -10.90
C GLN A 46 -4.48 -11.54 -10.66
N ASN A 47 -3.91 -10.64 -11.46
CA ASN A 47 -2.52 -10.22 -11.35
C ASN A 47 -2.25 -9.45 -10.04
N ALA A 48 -3.12 -8.50 -9.68
CA ALA A 48 -2.96 -7.72 -8.46
C ALA A 48 -3.10 -8.62 -7.20
N ALA A 49 -4.08 -9.53 -7.18
CA ALA A 49 -4.24 -10.52 -6.12
C ALA A 49 -3.02 -11.44 -5.99
N ALA A 50 -2.50 -11.94 -7.12
CA ALA A 50 -1.31 -12.78 -7.15
C ALA A 50 -0.06 -12.04 -6.66
N THR A 51 0.06 -10.74 -6.94
CA THR A 51 1.20 -9.91 -6.52
C THR A 51 1.27 -9.79 -5.00
N TRP A 52 0.16 -9.47 -4.33
CA TRP A 52 0.09 -9.40 -2.87
C TRP A 52 0.29 -10.77 -2.21
N THR A 53 -0.29 -11.83 -2.78
CA THR A 53 -0.10 -13.21 -2.30
C THR A 53 1.37 -13.64 -2.36
N THR A 54 2.05 -13.31 -3.46
CA THR A 54 3.43 -13.74 -3.71
C THR A 54 4.42 -12.98 -2.81
N LEU A 55 4.09 -11.74 -2.46
CA LEU A 55 4.84 -10.88 -1.55
C LEU A 55 6.35 -10.82 -1.91
N GLN A 56 6.63 -10.60 -3.20
CA GLN A 56 8.00 -10.46 -3.73
C GLN A 56 8.24 -9.00 -4.14
N PRO A 57 8.74 -8.15 -3.23
CA PRO A 57 8.92 -6.74 -3.52
C PRO A 57 10.14 -6.45 -4.39
N THR A 58 10.21 -5.23 -4.92
CA THR A 58 11.35 -4.74 -5.70
C THR A 58 11.56 -3.23 -5.50
N ASN A 59 12.81 -2.77 -5.57
CA ASN A 59 13.16 -1.34 -5.54
C ASN A 59 12.94 -0.64 -6.89
N SER A 60 12.47 -1.36 -7.93
CA SER A 60 12.19 -0.77 -9.23
C SER A 60 10.90 -1.35 -9.80
N ASN A 61 9.80 -0.71 -9.45
CA ASN A 61 8.44 -1.10 -9.83
C ASN A 61 7.70 -0.05 -10.69
N VAL A 62 8.27 1.14 -10.91
CA VAL A 62 7.61 2.21 -11.69
C VAL A 62 8.17 2.27 -13.10
N THR A 63 7.27 2.32 -14.09
CA THR A 63 7.59 2.70 -15.48
C THR A 63 6.78 3.93 -15.87
N ARG A 64 7.46 5.06 -16.07
CA ARG A 64 6.85 6.30 -16.58
C ARG A 64 6.94 6.40 -18.09
N SER A 65 5.94 7.04 -18.71
CA SER A 65 5.81 7.10 -20.18
C SER A 65 5.78 5.71 -20.82
N ASP A 66 5.08 4.77 -20.18
CA ASP A 66 4.98 3.40 -20.64
C ASP A 66 4.35 3.36 -22.04
N SER A 67 5.04 2.72 -22.97
CA SER A 67 4.61 2.57 -24.35
C SER A 67 3.41 1.62 -24.54
N GLU A 68 3.10 0.80 -23.52
CA GLU A 68 1.85 0.02 -23.50
C GLU A 68 0.61 0.92 -23.40
N LEU A 69 0.77 2.09 -22.77
CA LEU A 69 -0.32 3.02 -22.48
C LEU A 69 -0.40 4.14 -23.53
N GLY A 70 -1.61 4.34 -24.05
CA GLY A 70 -1.94 5.51 -24.85
C GLY A 70 -1.86 6.82 -24.05
N PRO A 71 -1.84 7.97 -24.74
CA PRO A 71 -1.84 9.27 -24.07
C PRO A 71 -3.03 9.40 -23.11
N ASN A 72 -2.76 9.88 -21.90
CA ASN A 72 -3.75 10.04 -20.83
C ASN A 72 -4.43 8.73 -20.38
N GLN A 73 -3.92 7.55 -20.72
CA GLN A 73 -4.42 6.30 -20.16
C GLN A 73 -3.85 6.05 -18.77
N PHE A 74 -4.67 5.48 -17.89
CA PHE A 74 -4.27 5.00 -16.57
C PHE A 74 -4.31 3.47 -16.55
N ASP A 75 -3.29 2.84 -15.97
CA ASP A 75 -3.24 1.39 -15.85
C ASP A 75 -4.15 0.91 -14.72
N VAL A 76 -5.21 0.17 -15.06
CA VAL A 76 -6.19 -0.30 -14.06
C VAL A 76 -5.57 -1.32 -13.11
N GLU A 77 -4.59 -2.11 -13.56
CA GLU A 77 -3.90 -3.10 -12.71
C GLU A 77 -3.08 -2.43 -11.61
N SER A 78 -2.40 -1.33 -11.93
CA SER A 78 -1.65 -0.52 -10.96
C SER A 78 -2.57 0.08 -9.90
N VAL A 79 -3.71 0.65 -10.32
CA VAL A 79 -4.72 1.18 -9.37
C VAL A 79 -5.32 0.06 -8.53
N LEU A 80 -5.67 -1.09 -9.14
CA LEU A 80 -6.16 -2.25 -8.39
C LEU A 80 -5.15 -2.77 -7.38
N LEU A 81 -3.85 -2.77 -7.70
CA LEU A 81 -2.79 -3.18 -6.77
C LEU A 81 -2.75 -2.26 -5.55
N HIS A 82 -2.84 -0.94 -5.76
CA HIS A 82 -2.94 0.07 -4.71
C HIS A 82 -4.18 -0.13 -3.83
N GLU A 83 -5.37 -0.20 -4.44
CA GLU A 83 -6.63 -0.32 -3.70
C GLU A 83 -6.75 -1.66 -2.96
N LEU A 84 -6.21 -2.74 -3.52
CA LEU A 84 -6.10 -4.01 -2.79
C LEU A 84 -5.19 -3.88 -1.56
N GLY A 85 -4.12 -3.09 -1.65
CA GLY A 85 -3.25 -2.77 -0.52
C GLY A 85 -4.03 -2.13 0.63
N HIS A 86 -4.91 -1.17 0.34
CA HIS A 86 -5.84 -0.63 1.34
C HIS A 86 -6.77 -1.67 1.93
N CYS A 87 -7.38 -2.50 1.07
CA CYS A 87 -8.34 -3.52 1.49
C CYS A 87 -7.70 -4.67 2.31
N ILE A 88 -6.37 -4.75 2.37
CA ILE A 88 -5.62 -5.66 3.26
C ILE A 88 -4.93 -4.92 4.42
N GLY A 89 -5.23 -3.64 4.63
CA GLY A 89 -4.80 -2.90 5.82
C GLY A 89 -3.63 -1.94 5.62
N LEU A 90 -3.18 -1.69 4.40
CA LEU A 90 -2.17 -0.66 4.13
C LEU A 90 -2.79 0.74 4.01
N ALA A 91 -1.96 1.76 4.23
CA ALA A 91 -2.36 3.15 4.09
C ALA A 91 -1.25 3.93 3.40
N HIS A 92 -1.54 5.15 2.96
CA HIS A 92 -0.54 5.97 2.29
C HIS A 92 0.61 6.34 3.25
N PRO A 93 1.88 6.15 2.84
CA PRO A 93 3.02 6.58 3.61
C PRO A 93 3.35 8.07 3.39
N ASN A 94 2.81 8.70 2.33
CA ASN A 94 2.89 10.16 2.10
C ASN A 94 1.59 10.88 2.54
N LEU A 95 1.64 12.20 2.74
CA LEU A 95 0.49 13.01 3.14
C LEU A 95 -0.66 12.93 2.13
N GLY A 96 -0.32 12.88 0.85
CA GLY A 96 -1.30 12.85 -0.23
C GLY A 96 -2.26 14.05 -0.19
N LYS A 97 -3.31 13.98 -1.00
CA LYS A 97 -4.50 14.82 -0.95
C LYS A 97 -5.37 14.47 0.25
N LYS A 98 -4.90 14.73 1.47
CA LYS A 98 -5.76 14.72 2.66
C LYS A 98 -6.84 15.81 2.57
N SER A 99 -7.81 15.70 3.47
CA SER A 99 -8.92 16.66 3.68
C SER A 99 -8.47 18.08 4.06
N GLU A 100 -7.17 18.33 4.17
CA GLU A 100 -6.63 19.69 4.28
C GLU A 100 -6.71 20.39 2.93
N PRO A 101 -7.56 21.41 2.79
CA PRO A 101 -7.57 22.19 1.57
C PRO A 101 -6.20 22.86 1.45
N ASN A 102 -5.57 22.70 0.28
CA ASN A 102 -4.43 23.48 -0.23
C ASN A 102 -3.01 22.92 -0.11
N LEU A 103 -2.80 21.62 0.16
CA LEU A 103 -1.46 21.05 -0.09
C LEU A 103 -1.14 21.11 -1.60
N THR A 104 -0.02 21.72 -1.95
CA THR A 104 0.56 21.65 -3.29
C THR A 104 0.97 20.22 -3.63
N ASN A 105 1.15 19.91 -4.91
CA ASN A 105 1.58 18.56 -5.32
C ASN A 105 2.91 18.15 -4.67
N THR A 106 3.84 19.08 -4.46
CA THR A 106 5.10 18.80 -3.78
C THR A 106 4.89 18.53 -2.29
N GLU A 107 3.97 19.26 -1.64
CA GLU A 107 3.67 19.05 -0.22
C GLU A 107 2.95 17.71 0.05
N GLN A 108 2.34 17.10 -0.96
CA GLN A 108 1.70 15.78 -0.85
C GLN A 108 2.73 14.65 -0.68
N GLU A 109 3.99 14.88 -1.07
CA GLU A 109 5.06 13.87 -1.04
C GLU A 109 5.78 13.76 0.31
N PHE A 110 5.51 14.65 1.27
CA PHE A 110 6.05 14.50 2.62
C PHE A 110 5.51 13.24 3.29
N ALA A 111 6.33 12.60 4.13
CA ALA A 111 5.91 11.46 4.93
C ALA A 111 4.66 11.78 5.77
N MET A 112 3.70 10.87 5.76
CA MET A 112 2.44 10.93 6.48
C MET A 112 2.67 11.19 7.97
N ALA A 113 1.88 12.12 8.51
CA ALA A 113 1.96 12.54 9.89
C ALA A 113 0.60 13.06 10.39
N LEU A 114 0.49 13.27 11.70
CA LEU A 114 -0.49 14.17 12.29
C LEU A 114 0.14 15.54 12.52
N ASN A 115 -0.72 16.57 12.49
CA ASN A 115 -0.30 17.89 12.90
C ASN A 115 0.15 17.89 14.36
N GLY A 116 1.15 18.69 14.65
CA GLY A 116 1.64 18.85 16.00
C GLY A 116 0.71 19.66 16.91
N SER A 117 1.23 20.03 18.07
CA SER A 117 0.53 20.89 19.04
C SER A 117 0.21 22.28 18.49
N ASN A 118 0.92 22.71 17.44
CA ASN A 118 0.68 23.96 16.73
C ASN A 118 -0.60 23.93 15.83
N GLY A 119 -1.16 22.74 15.57
CA GLY A 119 -2.35 22.54 14.74
C GLY A 119 -2.13 22.68 13.22
N ALA A 120 -0.88 22.65 12.74
CA ALA A 120 -0.52 22.73 11.33
C ALA A 120 0.59 21.73 10.99
N TYR A 121 0.71 21.36 9.72
CA TYR A 121 1.86 20.59 9.26
C TYR A 121 3.09 21.49 9.10
N ASP A 122 4.24 21.01 9.61
CA ASP A 122 5.55 21.60 9.33
C ASP A 122 6.13 20.95 8.07
N LEU A 123 6.20 21.69 6.95
CA LEU A 123 6.52 21.17 5.61
C LEU A 123 7.80 21.79 5.03
N ASP A 124 8.94 21.52 5.66
CA ASP A 124 10.26 21.95 5.18
C ASP A 124 11.06 20.72 4.71
N ALA A 125 11.40 20.68 3.42
CA ALA A 125 12.08 19.56 2.76
C ALA A 125 13.59 19.51 3.02
N GLY A 126 14.07 20.22 4.04
CA GLY A 126 15.44 20.09 4.50
C GLY A 126 16.49 20.60 3.51
N GLY A 127 17.66 19.98 3.55
CA GLY A 127 18.85 20.39 2.81
C GLY A 127 18.90 19.85 1.38
N ASP A 128 18.30 18.69 1.13
CA ASP A 128 18.21 18.10 -0.21
C ASP A 128 17.04 18.68 -1.03
N GLY A 129 16.01 19.21 -0.36
CA GLY A 129 14.83 19.79 -0.99
C GLY A 129 13.88 18.74 -1.58
N ILE A 130 13.95 17.49 -1.11
CA ILE A 130 13.15 16.36 -1.56
C ILE A 130 12.20 15.96 -0.42
N PRO A 131 10.90 16.30 -0.51
CA PRO A 131 9.94 15.87 0.49
C PRO A 131 9.90 14.35 0.64
N GLY A 132 9.75 13.88 1.88
CA GLY A 132 9.75 12.46 2.22
C GLY A 132 11.15 11.89 2.39
N SER A 133 12.21 12.70 2.30
CA SER A 133 13.58 12.30 2.60
C SER A 133 13.87 12.34 4.11
N ARG A 134 14.97 11.71 4.51
CA ARG A 134 15.42 11.65 5.92
C ARG A 134 15.77 13.00 6.55
N ASP A 135 15.97 14.05 5.76
CA ASP A 135 16.41 15.37 6.24
C ASP A 135 15.28 16.41 6.29
N ASP A 136 14.04 15.98 6.02
CA ASP A 136 12.82 16.75 6.26
C ASP A 136 12.80 17.33 7.69
N VAL A 137 12.38 18.59 7.80
CA VAL A 137 12.23 19.30 9.08
C VAL A 137 10.74 19.48 9.38
N ARG A 138 10.22 18.54 10.16
CA ARG A 138 8.77 18.37 10.43
C ARG A 138 8.34 18.88 11.81
N GLY A 139 9.17 19.71 12.43
CA GLY A 139 8.86 20.42 13.68
C GLY A 139 8.20 19.56 14.76
N ASP A 140 6.95 19.84 15.09
CA ASP A 140 6.17 19.12 16.11
C ASP A 140 5.14 18.13 15.55
N ASP A 141 5.18 17.84 14.24
CA ASP A 141 4.40 16.77 13.61
C ASP A 141 4.64 15.42 14.32
N VAL A 142 3.62 14.56 14.29
CA VAL A 142 3.67 13.19 14.85
C VAL A 142 3.73 12.20 13.70
N ASN A 143 4.82 11.42 13.64
CA ASN A 143 5.03 10.42 12.59
C ASN A 143 3.99 9.29 12.65
N LEU A 144 3.53 8.84 11.47
CA LEU A 144 2.64 7.68 11.31
C LEU A 144 3.27 6.53 10.50
N ASN A 145 4.53 6.66 10.10
CA ASN A 145 5.23 5.67 9.29
C ASN A 145 6.12 4.77 10.14
N TRP A 146 6.15 3.49 9.81
CA TRP A 146 7.07 2.54 10.43
C TRP A 146 8.41 2.55 9.68
N PHE A 147 9.51 2.58 10.42
CA PHE A 147 10.85 2.59 9.85
C PHE A 147 11.78 1.64 10.60
N ARG A 148 12.82 1.17 9.92
CA ARG A 148 13.81 0.28 10.52
C ARG A 148 14.67 1.04 11.54
N ILE A 149 14.63 0.59 12.79
CA ILE A 149 15.40 1.19 13.91
C ILE A 149 16.89 1.29 13.53
N GLY A 150 17.46 2.49 13.67
CA GLY A 150 18.87 2.74 13.38
C GLY A 150 19.26 2.65 11.89
N LYS A 151 18.30 2.51 10.96
CA LYS A 151 18.53 2.58 9.50
C LYS A 151 17.73 3.68 8.80
N ASN A 152 16.41 3.72 9.05
CA ASN A 152 15.47 4.63 8.37
C ASN A 152 15.72 4.66 6.84
N ASP A 153 15.56 3.49 6.22
CA ASP A 153 15.79 3.25 4.79
C ASP A 153 14.67 2.33 4.27
N PRO A 154 13.69 2.87 3.51
CA PRO A 154 12.51 2.14 3.04
C PRO A 154 12.82 1.23 1.84
N PHE A 155 14.07 1.21 1.37
CA PHE A 155 14.54 0.35 0.28
C PHE A 155 15.15 -0.97 0.78
N LEU A 156 15.20 -1.17 2.11
CA LEU A 156 15.61 -2.42 2.73
C LEU A 156 14.42 -3.38 2.86
N TYR A 157 14.68 -4.67 2.62
CA TYR A 157 13.75 -5.76 2.90
C TYR A 157 14.47 -6.87 3.64
N GLU A 158 14.22 -6.96 4.95
CA GLU A 158 14.95 -7.81 5.86
C GLU A 158 14.17 -9.10 6.21
N SER A 159 14.87 -10.06 6.82
CA SER A 159 14.28 -11.35 7.19
C SER A 159 13.40 -11.27 8.43
N GLU A 160 13.69 -10.33 9.33
CA GLU A 160 12.96 -10.08 10.58
C GLU A 160 12.31 -8.70 10.46
N ILE A 161 10.99 -8.67 10.54
CA ILE A 161 10.15 -7.48 10.38
C ILE A 161 9.02 -7.57 11.40
N ASP A 162 9.21 -6.85 12.50
CA ASP A 162 8.37 -6.79 13.70
C ASP A 162 8.70 -5.50 14.50
N LEU A 163 8.15 -5.34 15.70
CA LEU A 163 8.38 -4.13 16.52
C LEU A 163 9.68 -4.16 17.33
N ASP A 164 10.41 -5.29 17.35
CA ASP A 164 11.79 -5.33 17.86
C ASP A 164 12.77 -4.73 16.86
N THR A 165 12.42 -4.73 15.57
CA THR A 165 13.25 -4.23 14.48
C THR A 165 12.74 -2.91 13.88
N TYR A 166 11.43 -2.65 13.90
CA TYR A 166 10.81 -1.44 13.35
C TYR A 166 10.16 -0.60 14.44
N SER A 167 10.12 0.70 14.24
CA SER A 167 9.51 1.66 15.17
C SER A 167 8.83 2.78 14.39
N ASN A 168 7.89 3.45 15.02
CA ASN A 168 7.29 4.72 14.58
C ASN A 168 7.78 5.90 15.43
N ASP A 169 8.54 5.68 16.51
CA ASP A 169 9.07 6.74 17.37
C ASP A 169 10.30 7.38 16.72
N LYS A 170 10.22 8.67 16.40
CA LYS A 170 11.34 9.45 15.85
C LYS A 170 12.62 9.41 16.71
N ASN A 171 12.54 9.07 17.99
CA ASN A 171 13.73 8.90 18.85
C ASN A 171 14.60 7.71 18.41
N ASP A 172 14.05 6.75 17.67
CA ASP A 172 14.75 5.57 17.15
C ASP A 172 15.43 5.83 15.80
N LEU A 173 15.32 7.06 15.27
CA LEU A 173 15.98 7.47 14.05
C LEU A 173 17.51 7.41 14.19
N PRO A 174 18.23 7.05 13.11
CA PRO A 174 19.69 7.15 13.08
C PRO A 174 20.16 8.57 13.38
N SER A 175 21.34 8.68 13.99
CA SER A 175 21.96 9.99 14.22
C SER A 175 22.16 10.74 12.89
N GLY A 176 21.61 11.94 12.82
CA GLY A 176 21.68 12.80 11.63
C GLY A 176 20.44 12.74 10.73
N HIS A 177 19.51 11.81 10.96
CA HIS A 177 18.21 11.84 10.32
C HIS A 177 17.27 12.71 11.17
N THR A 178 16.53 13.61 10.55
CA THR A 178 15.59 14.51 11.23
C THR A 178 14.15 14.04 11.11
N TRP A 179 13.86 13.21 10.11
CA TRP A 179 12.54 12.61 9.90
C TRP A 179 12.62 11.22 9.26
N ILE A 180 11.46 10.58 9.13
CA ILE A 180 11.27 9.26 8.53
C ILE A 180 11.32 9.41 7.01
N GLU A 181 12.11 8.55 6.37
CA GLU A 181 12.24 8.47 4.91
C GLU A 181 11.21 7.48 4.35
N ILE A 182 10.49 7.89 3.30
CA ILE A 182 9.51 7.03 2.60
C ILE A 182 9.96 6.70 1.19
N ALA A 183 9.47 5.61 0.61
CA ALA A 183 9.86 5.19 -0.73
C ALA A 183 9.10 5.96 -1.83
N SER A 184 9.28 7.27 -1.94
CA SER A 184 8.76 8.04 -3.09
C SER A 184 9.66 7.89 -4.32
N PHE A 185 9.11 8.14 -5.51
CA PHE A 185 9.90 8.11 -6.74
C PHE A 185 11.12 9.04 -6.69
N ASP A 186 10.95 10.25 -6.17
CA ASP A 186 12.02 11.26 -6.14
C ASP A 186 13.12 10.89 -5.13
N VAL A 187 12.76 10.35 -3.95
CA VAL A 187 13.72 9.81 -2.97
C VAL A 187 14.49 8.62 -3.58
N SER A 188 13.80 7.72 -4.27
CA SER A 188 14.42 6.57 -4.95
C SER A 188 15.46 7.00 -5.99
N GLN A 189 15.14 8.06 -6.74
CA GLN A 189 16.04 8.63 -7.75
C GLN A 189 17.25 9.33 -7.13
N ASP A 190 17.08 10.06 -6.03
CA ASP A 190 18.20 10.72 -5.32
C ASP A 190 19.19 9.71 -4.74
N LEU A 191 18.67 8.67 -4.10
CA LEU A 191 19.49 7.59 -3.52
C LEU A 191 20.07 6.63 -4.57
N GLY A 192 19.69 6.78 -5.83
CA GLY A 192 20.16 5.92 -6.93
C GLY A 192 19.64 4.49 -6.84
N GLN A 193 18.47 4.28 -6.21
CA GLN A 193 17.81 2.98 -6.06
C GLN A 193 17.06 2.55 -7.33
N GLY A 194 16.79 3.51 -8.23
CA GLY A 194 16.16 3.28 -9.52
C GLY A 194 14.78 3.92 -9.61
N SER A 195 13.95 3.42 -10.52
CA SER A 195 12.57 3.89 -10.69
C SER A 195 11.66 3.06 -9.78
N GLY A 196 11.74 3.35 -8.47
CA GLY A 196 10.99 2.66 -7.43
C GLY A 196 10.12 3.61 -6.64
N GLU A 197 8.94 3.15 -6.25
CA GLU A 197 8.01 3.88 -5.40
C GLU A 197 7.14 2.88 -4.64
N GLY A 198 6.81 3.15 -3.38
CA GLY A 198 5.76 2.42 -2.66
C GLY A 198 4.48 2.41 -3.49
N VAL A 199 3.86 1.24 -3.73
CA VAL A 199 2.56 1.20 -4.41
C VAL A 199 1.51 1.95 -3.59
N MET A 200 1.70 2.04 -2.29
CA MET A 200 0.84 2.80 -1.41
C MET A 200 1.14 4.30 -1.38
N ASN A 201 2.15 4.84 -2.08
CA ASN A 201 2.23 6.29 -2.22
C ASN A 201 1.01 6.81 -2.96
N GLN A 202 0.38 7.84 -2.41
CA GLN A 202 -0.80 8.40 -3.04
C GLN A 202 -0.38 9.21 -4.26
N GLY A 203 -0.81 8.74 -5.42
CA GLY A 203 -0.50 9.38 -6.69
C GLY A 203 -0.49 8.31 -7.78
N THR A 204 -1.17 8.58 -8.88
CA THR A 204 -1.06 7.76 -10.08
C THR A 204 -1.14 8.69 -11.26
N PHE A 205 -0.20 8.54 -12.19
CA PHE A 205 -0.10 9.40 -13.35
C PHE A 205 -0.53 8.68 -14.62
N PRO A 206 -1.07 9.40 -15.62
CA PRO A 206 -1.29 8.78 -16.92
C PRO A 206 0.04 8.34 -17.55
N GLN A 207 0.01 7.23 -18.29
CA GLN A 207 1.19 6.58 -18.87
C GLN A 207 2.20 6.07 -17.82
N GLU A 208 1.74 5.76 -16.63
CA GLU A 208 2.51 5.11 -15.58
C GLU A 208 2.00 3.69 -15.37
N THR A 209 2.93 2.75 -15.17
CA THR A 209 2.63 1.40 -14.69
C THR A 209 3.43 1.09 -13.43
N GLN A 210 2.76 0.48 -12.46
CA GLN A 210 3.28 0.03 -11.18
C GLN A 210 2.60 -1.30 -10.79
N ARG A 211 3.01 -2.39 -11.44
CA ARG A 211 2.40 -3.73 -11.31
C ARG A 211 3.15 -4.67 -10.36
N LYS A 212 4.02 -4.11 -9.51
CA LYS A 212 4.78 -4.83 -8.49
C LYS A 212 4.82 -3.98 -7.22
N ILE A 213 4.84 -4.63 -6.07
CA ILE A 213 4.97 -3.96 -4.78
C ILE A 213 6.42 -3.57 -4.48
N HIS A 214 6.61 -2.51 -3.72
CA HIS A 214 7.91 -2.04 -3.24
C HIS A 214 8.29 -2.71 -1.91
N ASN A 215 9.55 -2.58 -1.51
CA ASN A 215 10.04 -3.09 -0.23
C ASN A 215 9.27 -2.47 0.95
N GLU A 216 9.05 -1.15 0.93
CA GLU A 216 8.23 -0.43 1.93
C GLU A 216 6.84 -1.03 2.14
N ASP A 217 6.12 -1.34 1.06
CA ASP A 217 4.77 -1.89 1.13
C ASP A 217 4.78 -3.29 1.78
N ALA A 218 5.70 -4.15 1.32
CA ALA A 218 5.83 -5.51 1.85
C ALA A 218 6.30 -5.53 3.30
N THR A 219 7.21 -4.62 3.67
CA THR A 219 7.67 -4.44 5.05
C THR A 219 6.52 -4.00 5.95
N THR A 220 5.77 -2.97 5.55
CA THR A 220 4.63 -2.46 6.35
C THR A 220 3.55 -3.51 6.53
N LEU A 221 3.27 -4.31 5.49
CA LEU A 221 2.34 -5.43 5.59
C LEU A 221 2.88 -6.50 6.56
N ARG A 222 4.18 -6.81 6.49
CA ARG A 222 4.81 -7.81 7.36
C ARG A 222 4.84 -7.42 8.83
N ILE A 223 4.95 -6.13 9.16
CA ILE A 223 4.74 -5.65 10.54
C ILE A 223 3.37 -6.09 11.04
N GLY A 224 2.32 -5.87 10.24
CA GLY A 224 0.98 -6.34 10.59
C GLY A 224 0.85 -7.87 10.62
N MET A 225 1.66 -8.60 9.84
CA MET A 225 1.68 -10.07 9.81
C MET A 225 2.39 -10.72 11.00
N ALA A 226 3.13 -9.96 11.80
CA ALA A 226 3.67 -10.40 13.10
C ALA A 226 2.59 -10.52 14.18
N GLY A 227 1.33 -10.25 13.85
CA GLY A 227 0.18 -10.54 14.72
C GLY A 227 -0.12 -9.47 15.77
N LEU A 228 -0.80 -9.87 16.83
CA LEU A 228 -1.22 -9.03 17.97
C LEU A 228 -0.13 -8.89 19.04
N ASP A 229 0.82 -9.82 19.09
CA ASP A 229 1.97 -9.71 19.99
C ASP A 229 3.16 -8.96 19.38
N GLU A 230 3.04 -8.60 18.09
CA GLU A 230 3.95 -7.70 17.38
C GLU A 230 5.38 -8.26 17.26
N ASP A 231 5.56 -9.58 17.45
CA ASP A 231 6.83 -10.31 17.49
C ASP A 231 6.83 -11.40 16.41
N GLN A 232 7.83 -11.40 15.53
CA GLN A 232 7.84 -12.35 14.42
C GLN A 232 8.23 -13.76 14.89
N GLY A 233 7.47 -14.75 14.45
CA GLY A 233 7.73 -16.18 14.68
C GLY A 233 6.99 -16.73 15.89
N THR A 234 5.94 -16.05 16.33
CA THR A 234 5.08 -16.44 17.44
C THR A 234 3.84 -17.18 16.94
N GLY A 235 2.82 -17.31 17.80
CA GLY A 235 1.66 -18.16 17.56
C GLY A 235 0.56 -17.51 16.74
N ASP A 236 0.64 -16.20 16.54
CA ASP A 236 -0.36 -15.35 15.91
C ASP A 236 0.13 -14.64 14.64
N ASP A 237 1.37 -14.93 14.21
CA ASP A 237 1.88 -14.71 12.86
C ASP A 237 0.95 -15.28 11.79
N TYR A 238 0.69 -14.51 10.73
CA TYR A 238 -0.15 -14.97 9.62
C TYR A 238 0.44 -14.73 8.24
N GLY A 239 -0.03 -15.51 7.28
CA GLY A 239 0.15 -15.31 5.84
C GLY A 239 -1.10 -14.71 5.21
N ILE A 240 -1.00 -14.10 4.03
CA ILE A 240 -2.18 -13.72 3.23
C ILE A 240 -2.21 -14.47 1.90
N GLN A 241 -3.39 -14.90 1.50
CA GLN A 241 -3.65 -15.57 0.23
C GLN A 241 -4.89 -14.93 -0.41
N LEU A 242 -4.67 -14.08 -1.41
CA LEU A 242 -5.75 -13.46 -2.17
C LEU A 242 -6.15 -14.37 -3.32
N THR A 243 -7.43 -14.75 -3.37
CA THR A 243 -7.95 -15.67 -4.38
C THR A 243 -9.02 -14.99 -5.22
N TYR A 244 -8.83 -14.97 -6.55
CA TYR A 244 -9.84 -14.47 -7.47
C TYR A 244 -11.07 -15.40 -7.48
N GLY A 245 -12.22 -14.87 -7.06
CA GLY A 245 -13.48 -15.63 -6.97
C GLY A 245 -14.43 -15.47 -8.16
N GLY A 246 -14.03 -14.73 -9.20
CA GLY A 246 -14.85 -14.52 -10.39
C GLY A 246 -15.73 -13.27 -10.33
N ILE A 247 -16.86 -13.33 -11.04
CA ILE A 247 -17.89 -12.30 -11.04
C ILE A 247 -18.96 -12.70 -10.02
N ALA A 248 -18.96 -12.06 -8.86
CA ALA A 248 -19.80 -12.38 -7.71
C ALA A 248 -19.86 -11.18 -6.73
N ASP A 249 -20.86 -11.19 -5.83
CA ASP A 249 -21.09 -10.12 -4.84
C ASP A 249 -20.90 -10.61 -3.38
N ASP A 250 -20.51 -11.87 -3.16
CA ASP A 250 -20.42 -12.51 -1.84
C ASP A 250 -18.97 -12.83 -1.41
N CYS A 251 -18.00 -12.10 -1.97
CA CYS A 251 -16.58 -12.24 -1.66
C CYS A 251 -16.13 -11.25 -0.59
N ASP A 252 -15.01 -11.53 0.07
CA ASP A 252 -14.48 -10.72 1.17
C ASP A 252 -14.14 -9.29 0.70
N ILE A 253 -13.54 -9.19 -0.49
CA ILE A 253 -13.30 -7.94 -1.20
C ILE A 253 -14.07 -7.95 -2.51
N THR A 254 -14.93 -6.95 -2.71
CA THR A 254 -15.69 -6.77 -3.95
C THR A 254 -15.19 -5.55 -4.73
N ILE A 255 -14.91 -5.72 -6.02
CA ILE A 255 -14.41 -4.69 -6.93
C ILE A 255 -15.55 -4.27 -7.86
N ARG A 256 -15.80 -2.97 -7.98
CA ARG A 256 -16.85 -2.41 -8.83
C ARG A 256 -16.36 -1.20 -9.61
N MET A 257 -16.45 -1.25 -10.93
CA MET A 257 -16.23 -0.10 -11.82
C MET A 257 -17.58 0.53 -12.17
N LYS A 258 -17.86 1.75 -11.69
CA LYS A 258 -19.19 2.36 -11.87
C LYS A 258 -19.29 3.88 -11.68
N ASP A 259 -18.40 4.49 -10.91
CA ASP A 259 -18.62 5.85 -10.38
C ASP A 259 -17.78 6.93 -11.09
N ASP A 260 -17.99 8.21 -10.78
CA ASP A 260 -17.22 9.33 -11.35
C ASP A 260 -15.86 9.56 -10.63
N GLY A 261 -15.55 8.78 -9.59
CA GLY A 261 -14.27 8.80 -8.88
C GLY A 261 -13.13 8.17 -9.67
N PHE A 262 -11.92 8.13 -9.10
CA PHE A 262 -10.77 7.49 -9.74
C PHE A 262 -10.61 6.04 -9.26
N GLY A 263 -10.19 5.85 -8.02
CA GLY A 263 -10.08 4.58 -7.30
C GLY A 263 -10.24 4.86 -5.80
N LEU A 264 -10.88 3.93 -5.09
CA LEU A 264 -11.00 3.96 -3.63
C LEU A 264 -11.32 2.56 -3.12
N CYS A 265 -10.62 2.09 -2.09
CA CYS A 265 -11.03 1.00 -1.23
C CYS A 265 -11.73 1.55 0.02
N GLU A 266 -13.00 1.17 0.21
CA GLU A 266 -13.75 1.39 1.44
C GLU A 266 -13.69 0.12 2.30
N ILE A 267 -13.28 0.25 3.56
CA ILE A 267 -13.23 -0.86 4.50
C ILE A 267 -14.09 -0.62 5.74
N GLY A 268 -14.68 -1.69 6.25
CA GLY A 268 -15.21 -1.79 7.60
C GLY A 268 -14.19 -2.48 8.50
N GLY A 269 -14.16 -2.16 9.79
CA GLY A 269 -13.26 -2.82 10.73
C GLY A 269 -13.78 -2.79 12.15
N ASP A 270 -13.44 -3.82 12.92
CA ASP A 270 -13.76 -3.97 14.33
C ASP A 270 -12.46 -4.03 15.15
N PRO A 271 -12.40 -3.42 16.35
CA PRO A 271 -11.27 -3.59 17.26
C PRO A 271 -11.11 -5.06 17.67
N THR A 272 -9.91 -5.62 17.51
CA THR A 272 -9.59 -7.01 17.89
C THR A 272 -8.94 -7.04 19.27
N ASN A 273 -7.98 -6.15 19.48
CA ASN A 273 -7.36 -5.79 20.75
C ASN A 273 -6.78 -4.39 20.55
N SER A 274 -6.80 -3.47 21.51
CA SER A 274 -6.13 -2.17 21.29
C SER A 274 -4.61 -2.39 21.20
N PRO A 275 -3.89 -1.82 20.21
CA PRO A 275 -4.30 -0.86 19.16
C PRO A 275 -4.67 -1.49 17.79
N HIS A 276 -4.92 -2.79 17.72
CA HIS A 276 -5.24 -3.57 16.52
C HIS A 276 -6.71 -3.54 16.09
N ILE A 277 -6.93 -3.45 14.78
CA ILE A 277 -8.23 -3.50 14.11
C ILE A 277 -8.22 -4.64 13.09
N SER A 278 -9.23 -5.50 13.09
CA SER A 278 -9.44 -6.46 11.99
C SER A 278 -10.47 -5.91 10.99
N ILE A 279 -10.15 -5.96 9.71
CA ILE A 279 -11.07 -5.59 8.63
C ILE A 279 -12.22 -6.60 8.59
N THR A 280 -13.45 -6.11 8.39
CA THR A 280 -14.68 -6.93 8.33
C THR A 280 -15.37 -6.89 6.99
N SER A 281 -15.07 -5.88 6.15
CA SER A 281 -15.53 -5.81 4.76
C SER A 281 -14.58 -4.94 3.94
N GLY A 282 -14.41 -5.24 2.65
CA GLY A 282 -13.69 -4.39 1.71
C GLY A 282 -14.44 -4.20 0.40
N THR A 283 -14.56 -2.97 -0.08
CA THR A 283 -15.14 -2.66 -1.40
C THR A 283 -14.22 -1.71 -2.15
N ILE A 284 -13.73 -2.15 -3.30
CA ILE A 284 -12.96 -1.29 -4.22
C ILE A 284 -13.92 -0.73 -5.25
N THR A 285 -13.98 0.60 -5.34
CA THR A 285 -14.71 1.31 -6.38
C THR A 285 -13.73 1.96 -7.35
N LEU A 286 -13.87 1.63 -8.63
CA LEU A 286 -13.13 2.24 -9.73
C LEU A 286 -14.05 3.18 -10.53
N GLY A 287 -13.45 4.22 -11.09
CA GLY A 287 -14.12 5.13 -12.02
C GLY A 287 -14.71 4.42 -13.23
N SER A 288 -15.91 4.80 -13.67
CA SER A 288 -16.53 4.33 -14.92
C SER A 288 -15.59 4.56 -16.11
N THR A 289 -15.66 3.67 -17.10
CA THR A 289 -14.94 3.81 -18.39
C THR A 289 -15.33 5.07 -19.15
N SER A 290 -16.46 5.68 -18.81
CA SER A 290 -16.90 6.96 -19.37
C SER A 290 -16.24 8.18 -18.71
N ALA A 291 -15.73 8.03 -17.49
CA ALA A 291 -15.11 9.09 -16.69
C ALA A 291 -13.58 9.03 -16.74
N VAL A 292 -13.00 7.82 -16.76
CA VAL A 292 -11.56 7.59 -16.75
C VAL A 292 -11.14 6.75 -17.95
N ASN A 293 -10.06 7.18 -18.61
CA ASN A 293 -9.49 6.48 -19.76
C ASN A 293 -8.60 5.33 -19.29
N TRP A 294 -9.21 4.19 -18.98
CA TRP A 294 -8.49 3.02 -18.49
C TRP A 294 -7.72 2.27 -19.59
N TYR A 295 -6.55 1.74 -19.22
CA TYR A 295 -5.88 0.65 -19.90
C TYR A 295 -6.08 -0.64 -19.09
N PHE A 296 -6.51 -1.71 -19.77
CA PHE A 296 -6.72 -3.02 -19.18
C PHE A 296 -5.61 -3.97 -19.64
N ASN A 297 -4.72 -4.36 -18.72
CA ASN A 297 -3.72 -5.38 -19.03
C ASN A 297 -4.42 -6.70 -19.34
N SER A 298 -4.19 -7.24 -20.54
CA SER A 298 -4.78 -8.50 -20.99
C SER A 298 -3.82 -9.69 -20.88
N THR A 299 -2.67 -9.52 -20.24
CA THR A 299 -1.66 -10.56 -20.09
C THR A 299 -1.60 -11.01 -18.63
N LEU A 300 -1.90 -12.28 -18.40
CA LEU A 300 -1.73 -12.89 -17.09
C LEU A 300 -0.24 -12.93 -16.75
N SER A 301 0.14 -12.23 -15.68
CA SER A 301 1.48 -12.26 -15.13
C SER A 301 1.77 -13.68 -14.68
N GLY A 302 2.86 -14.26 -15.19
CA GLY A 302 3.11 -15.70 -15.17
C GLY A 302 2.87 -16.34 -13.81
N LEU A 303 1.70 -16.97 -13.65
CA LEU A 303 1.56 -18.14 -12.80
C LEU A 303 2.60 -19.12 -13.35
N ILE A 304 3.66 -19.40 -12.59
CA ILE A 304 4.27 -20.72 -12.70
C ILE A 304 3.10 -21.66 -12.44
N PHE A 305 2.55 -22.24 -13.51
CA PHE A 305 1.64 -23.36 -13.42
C PHE A 305 2.35 -24.36 -12.51
N ARG A 306 1.93 -24.45 -11.25
CA ARG A 306 2.12 -25.67 -10.46
C ARG A 306 1.19 -26.70 -11.10
N ASP A 307 1.53 -27.12 -12.30
CA ASP A 307 1.00 -28.32 -12.89
C ASP A 307 1.33 -29.44 -11.89
N ARG A 308 0.31 -29.92 -11.19
CA ARG A 308 0.36 -31.21 -10.48
C ARG A 308 0.38 -32.35 -11.50
N PHE A 309 1.36 -32.34 -12.40
CA PHE A 309 1.57 -33.38 -13.39
C PHE A 309 3.03 -33.84 -13.45
N GLU A 310 3.70 -33.99 -12.31
CA GLU A 310 4.79 -34.97 -12.18
C GLU A 310 4.75 -35.66 -10.82
N GLN A 311 3.84 -36.63 -10.68
CA GLN A 311 4.09 -37.85 -9.91
C GLN A 311 3.57 -39.03 -10.73
N GLN A 312 4.49 -39.65 -11.48
CA GLN A 312 4.50 -41.08 -11.76
C GLN A 312 5.81 -41.65 -11.23
#